data_AF-A0A658NNE8-F1
#
_entry.id   AF-A0A658NNE8-F1
#
_cell.length_a   1.000
_cell.length_b   1.000
_cell.length_c   1.000
_cell.angle_alpha   90.00
_cell.angle_beta   90.00
_cell.angle_gamma   90.00
#
_symmetry.space_group_name_H-M   'P 1'
#
loop_
_entity.id
_entity.type
_entity.pdbx_description
1 polymer ?
#
loop_
_entity_poly.entity_id
_entity_poly.type
_entity_poly.pdbx_seq_one_letter_code
_entity_poly.pdbx_strand_id
1 'polypeptide(L)'
;HQYAYRPERSALGAVRHVHRLLNTGYTEVVDADLSDYFGSVPHAELMRCLARRIVDRHLLALIKQWLVMPVDEDDGRGGTKRTTT
;
A
#
# COMPACT_ATOMS: atom_id res chain seq x y z
N HIS A 1 -3.33 14.49 5.83
CA HIS A 1 -4.49 14.22 4.96
C HIS A 1 -4.16 13.08 3.99
N GLN A 2 -5.09 12.14 3.71
CA GLN A 2 -4.88 11.03 2.77
C GLN A 2 -5.72 11.25 1.50
N TYR A 3 -5.15 11.01 0.32
CA TYR A 3 -5.81 11.32 -0.97
C TYR A 3 -5.85 10.15 -1.97
N ALA A 4 -4.91 9.21 -1.91
CA ALA A 4 -4.91 8.03 -2.77
C ALA A 4 -5.83 6.93 -2.22
N TYR A 5 -6.36 6.08 -3.12
CA TYR A 5 -7.13 4.87 -2.79
C TYR A 5 -8.36 5.09 -1.88
N ARG A 6 -8.99 6.27 -1.95
CA ARG A 6 -10.18 6.62 -1.16
C ARG A 6 -11.29 7.11 -2.10
N PRO A 7 -12.55 6.72 -1.86
CA PRO A 7 -13.68 7.32 -2.58
C PRO A 7 -13.69 8.84 -2.34
N GLU A 8 -14.08 9.60 -3.36
CA GLU A 8 -14.21 11.06 -3.30
C GLU A 8 -12.91 11.81 -2.93
N ARG A 9 -11.76 11.19 -3.23
CA ARG A 9 -10.44 11.81 -3.11
C ARG A 9 -9.67 11.64 -4.40
N SER A 10 -8.81 12.60 -4.70
CA SER A 10 -8.05 12.63 -5.95
C SER A 10 -6.67 13.26 -5.76
N ALA A 11 -5.77 12.97 -6.69
CA ALA A 11 -4.46 13.61 -6.77
C ALA A 11 -4.57 15.14 -6.85
N LEU A 12 -5.55 15.66 -7.61
CA LEU A 12 -5.81 17.10 -7.69
C LEU A 12 -6.19 17.71 -6.33
N GLY A 13 -6.94 16.97 -5.50
CA GLY A 13 -7.24 17.36 -4.13
C GLY A 13 -5.98 17.49 -3.27
N ALA A 14 -5.02 16.58 -3.43
CA ALA A 14 -3.73 16.63 -2.75
C ALA A 14 -2.92 17.88 -3.16
N VAL A 15 -2.82 18.16 -4.46
CA VAL A 15 -2.10 19.33 -4.99
C VAL A 15 -2.70 20.63 -4.48
N ARG A 16 -4.04 20.76 -4.52
CA ARG A 16 -4.74 21.96 -4.00
C ARG A 16 -4.47 22.18 -2.51
N HIS A 17 -4.33 21.10 -1.74
CA HIS A 17 -4.02 21.17 -0.32
C HIS A 17 -2.59 21.67 -0.07
N VAL A 18 -1.61 21.12 -0.78
CA VAL A 18 -0.21 21.58 -0.71
C VAL A 18 -0.09 23.04 -1.15
N HIS A 19 -0.74 23.43 -2.25
CA HIS A 19 -0.77 24.82 -2.73
C HIS A 19 -1.32 25.79 -1.67
N ARG A 20 -2.36 25.39 -0.93
CA ARG A 20 -2.88 26.22 0.18
C ARG A 20 -1.85 26.37 1.30
N LEU A 21 -1.16 25.29 1.68
CA LEU A 21 -0.13 25.34 2.72
C LEU A 21 1.01 26.30 2.33
N LEU A 22 1.50 26.18 1.09
CA LEU A 22 2.51 27.09 0.52
C LEU A 22 2.05 28.55 0.62
N ASN A 23 0.81 28.86 0.23
CA ASN A 23 0.25 30.22 0.30
C ASN A 23 0.03 30.74 1.74
N THR A 24 0.11 29.88 2.75
CA THR A 24 -0.02 30.26 4.17
C THR A 24 1.32 30.30 4.90
N GLY A 25 2.44 30.18 4.18
CA GLY A 25 3.79 30.36 4.72
C GLY A 25 4.57 29.07 4.99
N TYR A 26 4.01 27.88 4.69
CA TYR A 26 4.76 26.62 4.78
C TYR A 26 5.55 26.38 3.49
N THR A 27 6.77 26.91 3.42
CA THR A 27 7.57 26.96 2.18
C THR A 27 8.58 25.83 2.03
N GLU A 28 8.76 25.00 3.05
CA GLU A 28 9.68 23.86 3.00
C GLU A 28 8.91 22.56 2.76
N VAL A 29 9.43 21.73 1.85
CA VAL A 29 8.85 20.44 1.50
C VAL A 29 9.87 19.35 1.77
N VAL A 30 9.49 18.38 2.60
CA VAL A 30 10.24 17.14 2.78
C VAL A 30 9.60 16.09 1.89
N ASP A 31 10.31 15.70 0.83
CA ASP A 31 9.88 14.61 -0.04
C ASP A 31 10.32 13.27 0.56
N ALA A 32 9.40 12.31 0.59
CA ALA A 32 9.61 11.01 1.18
C ALA A 32 8.83 9.96 0.39
N ASP A 33 9.54 8.92 -0.04
CA ASP A 33 9.00 7.78 -0.76
C ASP A 33 9.45 6.46 -0.11
N LEU A 34 8.64 5.42 -0.25
CA LEU A 34 8.93 4.10 0.29
C LEU A 34 9.37 3.17 -0.84
N SER A 35 10.63 2.73 -0.78
CA SER A 35 11.14 1.71 -1.69
C SER A 35 10.39 0.39 -1.53
N ASP A 36 10.02 -0.24 -2.64
CA ASP A 36 9.31 -1.51 -2.68
C ASP A 36 8.14 -1.60 -1.69
N TYR A 37 7.28 -0.58 -1.67
CA TYR A 37 6.22 -0.45 -0.66
C TYR A 37 5.34 -1.71 -0.53
N PHE A 38 4.94 -2.32 -1.65
CA PHE A 38 4.06 -3.48 -1.64
C PHE A 38 4.81 -4.81 -1.46
N GLY A 39 6.04 -4.94 -1.94
CA GLY A 39 6.83 -6.16 -1.77
C GLY A 39 7.45 -6.30 -0.38
N SER A 40 7.73 -5.19 0.30
CA SER A 40 8.40 -5.18 1.60
C SER A 40 7.45 -5.02 2.80
N VAL A 41 6.13 -4.97 2.58
CA VAL A 41 5.18 -4.69 3.67
C VAL A 41 5.17 -5.84 4.69
N PRO A 42 5.39 -5.57 6.00
CA PRO A 42 5.42 -6.65 7.00
C PRO A 42 4.03 -7.28 7.18
N HIS A 43 3.86 -8.51 6.68
CA HIS A 43 2.56 -9.20 6.69
C HIS A 43 2.00 -9.42 8.10
N ALA A 44 2.84 -9.65 9.11
CA ALA A 44 2.37 -9.84 10.49
C ALA A 44 1.74 -8.57 11.07
N GLU A 45 2.41 -7.42 10.89
CA GLU A 45 1.96 -6.10 11.32
C GLU A 45 0.70 -5.66 10.56
N LEU A 46 0.65 -5.94 9.25
CA LEU A 46 -0.53 -5.70 8.42
C LEU A 46 -1.74 -6.48 8.95
N MET A 47 -1.56 -7.78 9.24
CA MET A 47 -2.63 -8.62 9.79
C MET A 47 -3.10 -8.15 11.17
N ARG A 48 -2.18 -7.71 12.06
CA ARG A 48 -2.56 -7.08 13.34
C ARG A 48 -3.38 -5.81 13.14
N CYS A 49 -3.04 -4.99 12.14
CA CYS A 49 -3.80 -3.79 11.81
C CYS A 49 -5.23 -4.11 11.34
N LEU A 50 -5.39 -5.12 10.48
CA LEU A 50 -6.68 -5.56 9.99
C LEU A 50 -7.56 -6.16 11.10
N ALA A 51 -6.98 -7.00 11.96
CA ALA A 51 -7.71 -7.66 13.05
C ALA A 51 -8.28 -6.68 14.10
N ARG A 52 -7.77 -5.44 14.19
CA ARG A 52 -8.37 -4.39 15.03
C ARG A 52 -9.71 -3.89 14.52
N ARG A 53 -10.03 -4.11 13.24
CA ARG A 53 -11.24 -3.57 12.57
C ARG A 53 -12.16 -4.65 12.01
N ILE A 54 -11.63 -5.82 11.70
CA ILE A 54 -12.36 -6.96 11.13
C ILE A 54 -12.40 -8.06 12.18
N VAL A 55 -13.60 -8.45 12.62
CA VAL A 55 -13.80 -9.52 13.62
C VAL A 55 -13.90 -10.90 12.97
N ASP A 56 -14.29 -10.97 11.69
CA ASP A 56 -14.49 -12.23 10.98
C ASP A 56 -13.15 -12.95 10.74
N ARG A 57 -12.99 -14.09 11.44
CA ARG A 57 -11.79 -14.94 11.33
C ARG A 57 -11.60 -15.56 9.95
N HIS A 58 -12.68 -15.87 9.23
CA HIS A 58 -12.60 -16.49 7.91
C HIS A 58 -12.15 -15.46 6.87
N LEU A 59 -12.65 -14.22 6.96
CA LEU A 59 -12.19 -13.13 6.11
C LEU A 59 -10.71 -12.82 6.35
N LEU A 60 -10.28 -12.75 7.61
CA LEU A 60 -8.86 -12.56 7.94
C LEU A 60 -7.99 -13.72 7.44
N ALA A 61 -8.47 -14.96 7.54
CA ALA A 61 -7.77 -16.12 7.00
C ALA A 61 -7.62 -16.04 5.47
N LEU A 62 -8.66 -15.61 4.76
CA LEU A 62 -8.64 -15.43 3.31
C LEU A 62 -7.63 -14.34 2.89
N ILE A 63 -7.65 -13.18 3.56
CA ILE A 63 -6.68 -12.11 3.28
C ILE A 63 -5.25 -12.62 3.50
N LYS A 64 -5.00 -13.35 4.60
CA LYS A 64 -3.69 -13.93 4.86
C LYS A 64 -3.23 -14.88 3.76
N GLN A 65 -4.14 -15.69 3.20
CA GLN A 65 -3.82 -16.59 2.09
C GLN A 65 -3.44 -15.82 0.82
N TRP A 66 -4.14 -14.73 0.51
CA TRP A 66 -3.80 -13.89 -0.64
C TRP A 66 -2.44 -13.21 -0.50
N LEU A 67 -2.05 -12.81 0.72
CA LEU A 67 -0.75 -12.18 0.97
C LEU A 67 0.44 -13.12 0.72
N VAL A 68 0.27 -14.44 0.89
CA VAL A 68 1.37 -15.42 0.75
C VAL A 68 1.26 -16.29 -0.50
N MET A 69 0.32 -15.96 -1.39
CA MET A 69 0.09 -16.73 -2.60
C MET A 69 1.34 -16.68 -3.48
N PRO A 70 1.90 -17.83 -3.91
CA PRO A 70 3.05 -17.84 -4.79
C PRO A 70 2.69 -17.23 -6.14
N VAL A 71 3.59 -16.43 -6.67
CA VAL A 71 3.52 -15.90 -8.03
C VAL A 71 4.53 -16.65 -8.88
N ASP A 72 4.04 -17.23 -9.97
CA ASP A 72 4.85 -17.89 -10.98
C ASP A 72 5.14 -16.86 -12.08
N GLU A 73 6.37 -16.35 -12.12
CA GLU A 73 6.84 -15.41 -13.12
C GLU A 73 7.56 -16.15 -14.25
N ASP A 74 7.25 -15.80 -15.50
CA ASP A 74 8.00 -16.29 -16.66
C ASP A 74 9.40 -15.65 -16.65
N ASP A 75 10.43 -16.51 -16.67
CA ASP A 75 11.82 -16.06 -16.65
C ASP A 75 12.34 -15.57 -18.02
N GLY A 76 11.48 -15.59 -19.06
CA GLY A 76 11.79 -15.17 -20.42
C GLY A 76 12.73 -16.12 -21.16
N ARG A 77 13.10 -17.25 -20.55
CA ARG A 77 13.99 -18.30 -21.09
C ARG A 77 13.27 -19.65 -21.23
N GLY A 78 11.97 -19.68 -21.00
CA GLY A 78 11.13 -20.87 -21.07
C GLY A 78 11.00 -21.62 -19.74
N GLY A 79 11.45 -21.03 -18.62
CA GLY A 79 11.27 -21.53 -17.26
C GLY A 79 10.28 -20.67 -16.45
N THR A 80 9.90 -21.19 -15.28
CA THR A 80 9.01 -20.48 -14.35
C THR A 80 9.73 -20.25 -13.04
N LYS A 81 9.80 -19.00 -12.59
CA LYS A 81 10.34 -18.63 -11.28
C LYS A 81 9.18 -18.43 -10.30
N ARG A 82 9.10 -19.30 -9.31
CA ARG A 82 8.13 -19.18 -8.21
C ARG A 82 8.68 -18.26 -7.13
N THR A 83 7.98 -17.16 -6.86
CA THR A 83 8.32 -16.21 -5.80
C THR A 83 7.19 -16.18 -4.77
N THR A 84 7.53 -16.22 -3.49
CA THR A 84 6.60 -15.99 -2.38
C THR A 84 6.93 -14.65 -1.75
N THR A 85 5.91 -13.84 -1.49
CA THR A 85 6.01 -12.55 -0.80
C THR A 85 6.15 -12.72 0.71
#